data_AF-A0A5D2YLU1-F1
#
_entry.id   AF-A0A5D2YLU1-F1
#
_cell.length_a   1.000
_cell.length_b   1.000
_cell.length_c   1.000
_cell.angle_alpha   90.00
_cell.angle_beta   90.00
_cell.angle_gamma   90.00
#
_symmetry.space_group_name_H-M   'P 1'
#
loop_
_entity.id
_entity.type
_entity.pdbx_description
1 polymer ?
#
loop_
_entity_poly.entity_id
_entity_poly.type
_entity_poly.pdbx_seq_one_letter_code
_entity_poly.pdbx_strand_id
1 'polypeptide(L)' 'MIGLYFFGYNIGRIFGPEYLLRLFLAGAMSGSVFYLVHHAFLAKCHQHLEVLLENIPTMFQSSTTAESCFGAAIK' A
#
# COMPACT_ATOMS: atom_id res chain seq x y z
N MET A 1 18.83 -19.52 8.37
CA MET A 1 18.19 -20.80 7.99
C MET A 1 18.08 -21.81 9.14
N ILE A 2 18.96 -21.79 10.16
CA ILE A 2 18.92 -22.76 11.27
C ILE A 2 17.59 -22.76 12.05
N GLY A 3 16.99 -21.58 12.28
CA GLY A 3 15.74 -21.44 13.02
C GLY A 3 14.52 -22.06 12.32
N LEU A 4 14.40 -21.87 10.99
CA LEU A 4 13.31 -22.46 10.21
C LEU A 4 13.43 -23.99 10.14
N TYR A 5 14.66 -24.51 10.11
CA TYR A 5 14.90 -25.95 10.13
C TYR A 5 14.50 -26.56 11.48
N PHE A 6 14.87 -25.95 12.60
CA PHE A 6 14.46 -26.43 13.93
C PHE A 6 12.95 -26.30 14.14
N PHE A 7 12.36 -25.18 13.73
CA PHE A 7 10.92 -24.96 13.79
C PHE A 7 10.15 -25.97 12.94
N GLY A 8 10.54 -26.14 11.68
CA GLY A 8 9.95 -27.12 10.78
C GLY A 8 10.13 -28.55 11.28
N TYR A 9 11.30 -28.91 11.78
CA TYR A 9 11.56 -30.24 12.34
C TYR A 9 10.67 -30.55 13.54
N ASN A 10 10.45 -29.59 14.45
CA ASN A 10 9.56 -29.79 15.60
C ASN A 10 8.08 -29.86 15.17
N ILE A 11 7.63 -28.98 14.28
CA ILE A 11 6.25 -28.99 13.77
C ILE A 11 5.95 -30.27 12.98
N GLY A 12 6.85 -30.69 12.10
CA GLY A 12 6.70 -31.91 11.31
C GLY A 12 6.69 -33.17 12.17
N ARG A 13 7.36 -33.16 13.33
CA ARG A 13 7.34 -34.28 14.29
C ARG A 13 6.04 -34.34 15.10
N ILE A 14 5.41 -33.20 15.37
CA ILE A 14 4.17 -33.11 16.17
C ILE A 14 2.91 -33.30 15.30
N PHE A 15 2.86 -32.63 14.16
CA PHE A 15 1.67 -32.58 13.29
C PHE A 15 1.80 -33.41 12.00
N GLY A 16 2.99 -33.97 11.74
CA GLY A 16 3.30 -34.72 10.54
C GLY A 16 3.81 -33.85 9.38
N PRO A 17 4.53 -34.46 8.42
CA PRO A 17 5.15 -33.74 7.31
C PRO A 17 4.14 -33.15 6.32
N GLU A 18 2.98 -33.78 6.15
CA GLU A 18 1.94 -33.30 5.24
C GLU A 18 1.33 -31.95 5.72
N TYR A 19 1.11 -31.82 7.03
CA TYR A 19 0.62 -30.57 7.62
C TYR A 19 1.65 -29.44 7.46
N LEU A 20 2.94 -29.74 7.63
CA LEU A 20 4.01 -28.76 7.46
C LEU A 20 4.07 -28.22 6.03
N LEU A 21 3.89 -29.08 5.02
CA LEU A 21 3.85 -28.67 3.62
C LEU A 21 2.67 -27.71 3.37
N ARG A 22 1.48 -28.05 3.89
CA ARG A 22 0.28 -27.21 3.78
C ARG A 22 0.46 -25.88 4.50
N LEU A 23 1.10 -25.87 5.67
CA LEU A 23 1.39 -24.67 6.44
C LEU A 23 2.38 -23.75 5.70
N PHE A 24 3.44 -24.30 5.11
CA PHE A 24 4.39 -23.54 4.31
C PHE A 24 3.70 -22.92 3.08
N LEU A 25 2.89 -23.70 2.37
CA LEU A 25 2.14 -23.24 1.21
C LEU A 25 1.15 -22.13 1.60
N ALA A 26 0.38 -22.32 2.68
CA ALA A 26 -0.55 -21.33 3.19
C ALA A 26 0.17 -20.04 3.63
N GLY A 27 1.31 -20.15 4.31
CA GLY A 27 2.13 -19.02 4.73
C GLY A 27 2.69 -18.24 3.54
N ALA A 28 3.19 -18.93 2.51
CA ALA A 28 3.70 -18.31 1.29
C ALA A 28 2.60 -17.58 0.52
N MET A 29 1.42 -18.20 0.39
CA MET A 29 0.26 -17.60 -0.27
C MET A 29 -0.24 -16.37 0.48
N SER A 30 -0.39 -16.47 1.81
CA SER A 30 -0.81 -15.36 2.67
C SER A 30 0.20 -14.20 2.61
N GLY A 31 1.49 -14.48 2.72
CA GLY A 31 2.54 -13.47 2.63
C GLY A 31 2.59 -12.77 1.27
N SER A 32 2.40 -13.51 0.18
CA SER A 32 2.38 -12.96 -1.18
C SER A 32 1.18 -12.05 -1.42
N VAL A 33 -0.03 -12.50 -1.06
CA VAL A 33 -1.26 -11.69 -1.18
C VAL A 33 -1.15 -10.46 -0.29
N PHE A 34 -0.70 -10.61 0.95
CA PHE A 34 -0.53 -9.49 1.88
C PHE A 34 0.49 -8.47 1.37
N TYR A 35 1.63 -8.91 0.82
CA TYR A 35 2.63 -8.03 0.23
C TYR A 35 2.05 -7.24 -0.96
N LEU A 36 1.31 -7.92 -1.85
CA LEU A 36 0.70 -7.29 -3.02
C LEU A 36 -0.36 -6.26 -2.61
N VAL A 37 -1.25 -6.61 -1.68
CA VAL A 37 -2.30 -5.72 -1.16
C VAL A 37 -1.68 -4.52 -0.44
N HIS A 38 -0.68 -4.75 0.40
CA HIS A 38 0.02 -3.69 1.11
C HIS A 38 0.71 -2.72 0.13
N HIS A 39 1.38 -3.26 -0.89
CA HIS A 39 2.02 -2.43 -1.91
C HIS A 39 1.00 -1.66 -2.77
N ALA A 40 -0.09 -2.30 -3.18
CA ALA A 40 -1.17 -1.66 -3.91
C ALA A 40 -1.87 -0.56 -3.10
N PHE A 41 -2.07 -0.79 -1.80
CA PHE A 41 -2.62 0.20 -0.87
C PHE A 41 -1.71 1.43 -0.75
N LEU A 42 -0.40 1.22 -0.58
CA LEU A 42 0.58 2.30 -0.57
C LEU A 42 0.62 3.06 -1.91
N ALA A 43 0.58 2.35 -3.03
CA ALA A 43 0.55 2.97 -4.36
C ALA A 43 -0.73 3.81 -4.58
N LYS A 44 -1.89 3.34 -4.12
CA LYS A 44 -3.15 4.12 -4.14
C LYS A 44 -3.05 5.39 -3.29
N CYS A 45 -2.41 5.28 -2.13
CA CYS A 45 -2.18 6.42 -1.25
C CYS A 45 -1.21 7.45 -1.89
N HIS A 46 -0.16 6.96 -2.57
CA HIS A 46 0.76 7.80 -3.33
C HIS A 46 0.07 8.49 -4.51
N GLN A 47 -0.80 7.79 -5.25
CA GLN A 47 -1.54 8.38 -6.36
C GLN A 47 -2.49 9.50 -5.90
N HIS A 48 -3.14 9.34 -4.73
CA HIS A 48 -3.96 10.41 -4.17
C HIS A 48 -3.11 11.61 -3.70
N LEU A 49 -1.87 11.35 -3.26
CA LEU A 49 -0.92 12.41 -2.91
C LEU A 49 -0.40 13.14 -4.16
N GLU A 50 -0.09 12.44 -5.25
CA GLU A 50 0.33 13.07 -6.51
C GLU A 50 -0.81 13.87 -7.17
N VAL A 51 -2.05 13.40 -7.10
CA VAL A 51 -3.22 14.19 -7.55
C VAL A 51 -3.41 15.45 -6.69
N LEU A 52 -3.09 15.40 -5.39
CA LEU A 52 -3.07 16.60 -4.53
C LEU A 52 -1.86 17.51 -4.83
N LEU A 53 -0.69 16.94 -5.13
CA LEU A 53 0.54 17.66 -5.46
C LEU A 53 0.46 18.35 -6.83
N GLU A 54 -0.20 17.72 -7.80
CA GLU A 54 -0.46 18.28 -9.13
C GLU A 54 -1.54 19.38 -9.09
N ASN A 55 -2.45 19.34 -8.11
CA ASN A 55 -3.45 20.40 -7.90
C ASN A 55 -2.96 21.59 -7.03
N ILE A 56 -1.74 21.56 -6.50
CA ILE A 56 -1.19 22.69 -5.74
C ILE A 56 -1.00 23.97 -6.60
N PRO A 57 -0.54 23.92 -7.87
CA PRO A 57 -0.58 25.12 -8.73
C PRO A 57 -2.02 25.53 -9.12
N THR A 58 -2.97 24.61 -9.24
CA THR A 58 -4.35 24.91 -9.68
C THR A 58 -5.18 25.57 -8.57
N MET A 59 -4.94 25.23 -7.30
CA MET A 59 -5.54 25.89 -6.13
C MET A 59 -5.10 27.36 -5.98
N PHE A 60 -3.84 27.69 -6.34
CA PHE A 60 -3.32 29.06 -6.31
C PHE A 60 -3.81 29.93 -7.49
N GLN A 61 -4.11 29.32 -8.64
CA GLN A 61 -4.71 30.01 -9.78
C GLN A 61 -6.22 30.25 -9.60
N SER A 62 -6.94 29.34 -8.93
CA SER A 62 -8.35 29.52 -8.62
C SER A 62 -8.60 30.63 -7.60
N SER A 63 -7.68 30.88 -6.66
CA SER A 63 -7.79 31.98 -5.71
C SER A 63 -7.35 33.33 -6.31
N THR A 64 -6.41 33.33 -7.27
CA THR A 64 -6.00 34.55 -7.98
C THR A 64 -7.07 35.03 -8.98
N THR A 65 -7.81 34.11 -9.60
CA THR A 65 -8.89 34.46 -10.54
C THR A 65 -10.14 35.01 -9.83
N ALA A 66 -10.44 34.55 -8.61
CA ALA A 66 -11.52 35.10 -7.78
C ALA A 66 -11.25 36.56 -7.35
N GLU A 67 -10.00 36.90 -7.03
CA GLU A 67 -9.60 38.29 -6.71
C GLU A 67 -9.55 39.18 -7.97
N SER A 68 -9.25 38.62 -9.15
CA SER A 68 -9.18 39.37 -10.42
C SER A 68 -10.54 39.76 -11.02
N CYS A 69 -11.59 38.97 -10.77
CA CYS A 69 -12.95 39.32 -11.21
C CYS A 69 -13.58 40.42 -10.35
N PHE A 70 -13.19 40.54 -9.08
CA PHE A 70 -13.69 41.61 -8.22
C PHE A 70 -13.18 42.98 -8.68
N GLY A 71 -11.93 43.10 -9.15
CA GLY A 71 -11.36 44.35 -9.65
C GLY A 71 -11.88 44.82 -11.03
N ALA A 72 -12.41 43.91 -11.85
CA ALA A 72 -12.99 44.26 -13.17
C ALA A 72 -14.44 44.76 -13.08
N ALA A 73 -15.15 44.50 -11.97
CA ALA A 73 -16.53 44.95 -11.73
C ALA A 73 -16.62 46.35 -11.07
N ILE A 74 -15.48 46.97 -10.74
CA ILE A 74 -15.41 48.29 -10.06
C ILE A 74 -14.93 49.42 -10.98
N LYS A 75 -15.00 49.23 -12.31
CA LYS A 75 -14.70 50.30 -13.29
C LYS A 75 -15.91 50.67 -14.13
#